data_AF-A0A3S4VE02-F1
#
_entry.id   AF-A0A3S4VE02-F1
#
_cell.length_a   1.000
_cell.length_b   1.000
_cell.length_c   1.000
_cell.angle_alpha   90.00
_cell.angle_beta   90.00
_cell.angle_gamma   90.00
#
_symmetry.space_group_name_H-M   'P 1'
#
loop_
_entity.id
_entity.type
_entity.pdbx_description
1 polymer ?
#
loop_
_entity_poly.entity_id
_entity_poly.type
_entity_poly.pdbx_seq_one_letter_code
_entity_poly.pdbx_strand_id
1 'polypeptide(L)'
;MDDTPFLRINFESLDHSKIEQLSQFCHDKFQPEALRTLAEESIYLSTFTKTISSSLKEVNADFVRYVASHSNIGRQLNQRFIESITPIVKQAVEKAVSAMVVSGLTGNQEVDIPDTTEVEQVVDETAPIIDPSNSKIVTTYTERLLLDYVKMILGDEIDIIAKDTESYFSILYQGKSNRWVLRYYDNKQRPSIIIPIELTEEHQREIQRAGLEVASNQIILDYPENILRISGLIRDSLEYCTNDENFRKKQSS
;
A
#
# COMPACT_ATOMS: atom_id res chain seq x y z
N MET A 1 13.47 -43.73 7.43
CA MET A 1 12.10 -43.62 6.90
C MET A 1 11.41 -42.61 7.77
N ASP A 2 10.77 -41.59 7.19
CA ASP A 2 10.05 -40.59 7.97
C ASP A 2 8.79 -41.20 8.61
N ASP A 3 8.53 -40.85 9.87
CA ASP A 3 7.38 -41.38 10.63
C ASP A 3 6.04 -40.81 10.16
N THR A 4 6.04 -39.65 9.49
CA THR A 4 4.83 -38.98 9.02
C THR A 4 4.79 -38.90 7.50
N PRO A 5 3.73 -39.40 6.84
CA PRO A 5 3.61 -39.34 5.39
C PRO A 5 3.38 -37.89 4.91
N PHE A 6 4.13 -37.45 3.90
CA PHE A 6 4.03 -36.10 3.31
C PHE A 6 2.90 -35.95 2.27
N LEU A 7 2.37 -37.07 1.75
CA LEU A 7 1.27 -37.10 0.80
C LEU A 7 0.19 -38.07 1.30
N ARG A 8 -1.03 -37.55 1.54
CA ARG A 8 -2.22 -38.34 1.88
C ARG A 8 -3.33 -38.02 0.89
N ILE A 9 -3.83 -39.04 0.22
CA ILE A 9 -4.88 -38.96 -0.78
C ILE A 9 -6.09 -39.73 -0.28
N ASN A 10 -7.25 -39.06 -0.29
CA ASN A 10 -8.53 -39.72 -0.08
C ASN A 10 -9.19 -39.93 -1.45
N PHE A 11 -9.42 -41.19 -1.83
CA PHE A 11 -10.04 -41.52 -3.11
C PHE A 11 -11.55 -41.22 -3.15
N GLU A 12 -12.19 -41.03 -2.00
CA GLU A 12 -13.62 -40.64 -1.90
C GLU A 12 -13.83 -39.13 -2.06
N SER A 13 -12.82 -38.32 -1.72
CA SER A 13 -12.84 -36.86 -1.85
C SER A 13 -11.59 -36.38 -2.61
N LEU A 14 -11.67 -36.45 -3.93
CA LEU A 14 -10.55 -36.17 -4.82
C LEU A 14 -10.26 -34.66 -4.91
N ASP A 15 -9.18 -34.25 -4.26
CA ASP A 15 -8.58 -32.93 -4.43
C ASP A 15 -7.69 -32.93 -5.67
N HIS A 16 -8.10 -32.23 -6.73
CA HIS A 16 -7.39 -32.21 -8.02
C HIS A 16 -5.93 -31.74 -7.92
N SER A 17 -5.61 -30.89 -6.93
CA SER A 17 -4.23 -30.44 -6.67
C SER A 17 -3.30 -31.60 -6.28
N LYS A 18 -3.82 -32.62 -5.59
CA LYS A 18 -3.05 -33.79 -5.15
C LYS A 18 -2.88 -34.84 -6.24
N ILE A 19 -3.73 -34.82 -7.27
CA ILE A 19 -3.66 -35.74 -8.41
C ILE A 19 -2.43 -35.42 -9.28
N GLU A 20 -2.14 -34.13 -9.48
CA GLU A 20 -0.93 -33.70 -10.18
C GLU A 20 0.32 -34.18 -9.44
N GLN A 21 0.35 -34.03 -8.11
CA GLN A 21 1.44 -34.54 -7.27
C GLN A 21 1.57 -36.06 -7.37
N LEU A 22 0.47 -36.82 -7.38
CA LEU A 22 0.49 -38.27 -7.54
C LEU A 22 1.06 -38.71 -8.90
N SER A 23 0.81 -37.94 -9.97
CA SER A 23 1.31 -38.24 -11.32
C SER A 23 2.85 -38.22 -11.42
N GLN A 24 3.51 -37.49 -10.51
CA GLN A 24 4.97 -37.43 -10.42
C GLN A 24 5.58 -38.74 -9.88
N PHE A 25 4.76 -39.62 -9.30
CA PHE A 25 5.15 -40.95 -8.83
C PHE A 25 5.02 -42.02 -9.92
N CYS A 26 4.53 -41.68 -11.12
CA CYS A 26 4.48 -42.60 -12.25
C CYS A 26 5.89 -42.87 -12.80
N HIS A 27 6.13 -44.12 -13.23
CA HIS A 27 7.44 -44.61 -13.69
C HIS A 27 8.13 -43.69 -14.71
N ASP A 28 7.37 -43.10 -15.64
CA ASP A 28 7.91 -42.26 -16.72
C ASP A 28 8.35 -40.86 -16.26
N LYS A 29 7.87 -40.39 -15.10
CA LYS A 29 8.15 -39.05 -14.53
C LYS A 29 8.89 -39.13 -13.19
N PHE A 30 9.25 -40.33 -12.75
CA PHE A 30 9.81 -40.55 -11.43
C PHE A 30 11.23 -39.97 -11.32
N GLN A 31 11.37 -38.93 -10.50
CA GLN A 31 12.64 -38.27 -10.21
C GLN A 31 12.89 -38.23 -8.70
N PRO A 32 13.76 -39.10 -8.15
CA PRO A 32 13.88 -39.30 -6.70
C PRO A 32 14.34 -38.03 -5.96
N GLU A 33 15.26 -37.26 -6.53
CA GLU A 33 15.73 -36.01 -5.91
C GLU A 33 14.64 -34.94 -5.87
N ALA A 34 13.90 -34.75 -6.98
CA ALA A 34 12.79 -33.80 -7.04
C ALA A 34 11.65 -34.19 -6.09
N LEU A 35 11.37 -35.49 -5.98
CA LEU A 35 10.35 -36.01 -5.07
C LEU A 35 10.70 -35.77 -3.60
N ARG A 36 11.99 -35.85 -3.26
CA ARG A 36 12.49 -35.58 -1.91
C ARG A 36 12.34 -34.11 -1.54
N THR A 37 12.71 -33.21 -2.44
CA THR A 37 12.49 -31.76 -2.24
C THR A 37 11.01 -31.44 -2.07
N LEU A 38 10.14 -32.01 -2.92
CA LEU A 38 8.69 -31.86 -2.80
C LEU A 38 8.15 -32.39 -1.46
N ALA A 39 8.70 -33.51 -0.98
CA ALA A 39 8.33 -34.07 0.32
C ALA A 39 8.72 -33.12 1.46
N GLU A 40 9.95 -32.61 1.45
CA GLU A 40 10.45 -31.65 2.44
C GLU A 40 9.61 -30.36 2.45
N GLU A 41 9.31 -29.81 1.28
CA GLU A 41 8.46 -28.62 1.13
C GLU A 41 7.04 -28.87 1.66
N SER A 42 6.43 -30.01 1.33
CA SER A 42 5.09 -30.38 1.83
C SER A 42 5.08 -30.53 3.36
N ILE A 43 6.14 -31.10 3.93
CA ILE A 43 6.31 -31.21 5.38
C ILE A 43 6.43 -29.82 6.01
N TYR A 44 7.24 -28.92 5.44
CA TYR A 44 7.35 -27.56 5.94
C TYR A 44 6.03 -26.80 5.85
N LEU A 45 5.34 -26.88 4.71
CA LEU A 45 4.06 -26.21 4.50
C LEU A 45 3.01 -26.69 5.50
N SER A 46 2.88 -28.00 5.68
CA SER A 46 1.93 -28.58 6.65
C SER A 46 2.27 -28.18 8.09
N THR A 47 3.56 -28.19 8.45
CA THR A 47 4.04 -27.79 9.77
C THR A 47 3.79 -26.31 10.03
N PHE A 48 4.13 -25.43 9.09
CA PHE A 48 3.88 -24.00 9.19
C PHE A 48 2.39 -23.69 9.26
N THR A 49 1.57 -24.32 8.42
CA THR A 49 0.11 -24.16 8.44
C THR A 49 -0.46 -24.54 9.81
N LYS A 50 0.03 -25.64 10.39
CA LYS A 50 -0.36 -26.07 11.75
C LYS A 50 0.05 -25.07 12.81
N THR A 51 1.30 -24.58 12.76
CA THR A 51 1.82 -23.57 13.70
C THR A 51 1.03 -22.27 13.60
N ILE A 52 0.79 -21.77 12.39
CA ILE A 52 -0.03 -20.57 12.14
C ILE A 52 -1.43 -20.78 12.70
N SER A 53 -2.08 -21.91 12.40
CA SER A 53 -3.42 -22.23 12.91
C SER A 53 -3.45 -22.28 14.44
N SER A 54 -2.38 -22.77 15.07
CA SER A 54 -2.24 -22.80 16.53
C SER A 54 -2.08 -21.39 17.09
N SER A 55 -1.21 -20.56 16.49
CA SER A 55 -0.98 -19.17 16.90
C SER A 55 -2.20 -18.27 16.72
N LEU A 56 -3.06 -18.56 15.74
CA LEU A 56 -4.33 -17.85 15.53
C LEU A 56 -5.38 -18.24 16.58
N LYS A 57 -5.38 -19.49 17.07
CA LYS A 57 -6.29 -19.95 18.13
C LYS A 57 -5.82 -19.51 19.52
N GLU A 58 -4.52 -19.63 19.76
CA GLU A 58 -3.85 -19.25 21.00
C GLU A 58 -2.90 -18.08 20.71
N VAL A 59 -3.46 -16.88 20.81
CA VAL A 59 -2.71 -15.64 20.62
C VAL A 59 -1.70 -15.48 21.76
N ASN A 60 -0.44 -15.85 21.48
CA ASN A 60 0.65 -15.76 22.45
C ASN A 60 1.26 -14.35 22.52
N ALA A 61 2.02 -14.05 23.57
CA ALA A 61 2.63 -12.73 23.78
C ALA A 61 3.58 -12.31 22.65
N ASP A 62 4.25 -13.27 22.01
CA ASP A 62 5.16 -13.00 20.88
C ASP A 62 4.39 -12.58 19.62
N PHE A 63 3.25 -13.21 19.33
CA PHE A 63 2.36 -12.81 18.26
C PHE A 63 1.73 -11.44 18.53
N VAL A 64 1.32 -11.16 19.77
CA VAL A 64 0.84 -9.83 20.17
C VAL A 64 1.92 -8.77 19.96
N ARG A 65 3.17 -9.07 20.33
CA ARG A 65 4.31 -8.16 20.11
C ARG A 65 4.55 -7.93 18.62
N TYR A 66 4.50 -8.99 17.81
CA TYR A 66 4.63 -8.90 16.36
C TYR A 66 3.54 -8.03 15.74
N VAL A 67 2.28 -8.25 16.08
CA VAL A 67 1.16 -7.44 15.58
C VAL A 67 1.31 -5.99 16.05
N ALA A 68 1.60 -5.77 17.32
CA ALA A 68 1.75 -4.43 17.90
C ALA A 68 2.90 -3.64 17.25
N SER A 69 4.04 -4.28 16.96
CA SER A 69 5.18 -3.61 16.32
C SER A 69 4.91 -3.22 14.86
N HIS A 70 4.09 -3.99 14.15
CA HIS A 70 3.75 -3.72 12.75
C HIS A 70 2.55 -2.77 12.61
N SER A 71 1.81 -2.51 13.69
CA SER A 71 0.62 -1.65 13.70
C SER A 71 0.91 -0.16 13.95
N ASN A 72 2.18 0.29 13.87
CA ASN A 72 2.59 1.70 14.09
C ASN A 72 2.01 2.34 15.36
N ILE A 73 1.87 1.56 16.43
CA ILE A 73 1.45 2.09 17.73
C ILE A 73 2.62 2.92 18.27
N GLY A 74 2.46 4.24 18.35
CA GLY A 74 3.46 5.20 18.85
C GLY A 74 3.82 5.08 20.34
N ARG A 75 3.65 3.88 20.93
CA ARG A 75 3.84 3.59 22.35
C ARG A 75 4.91 2.51 22.52
N GLN A 76 5.76 2.65 23.54
CA GLN A 76 6.76 1.65 23.85
C GLN A 76 6.12 0.30 24.19
N LEU A 77 6.62 -0.78 23.56
CA LEU A 77 6.15 -2.16 23.71
C LEU A 77 6.64 -2.77 25.04
N ASN A 78 6.10 -2.26 26.15
CA ASN A 78 6.37 -2.78 27.49
C ASN A 78 5.52 -4.03 27.80
N GLN A 79 6.01 -4.92 28.67
CA GLN A 79 5.31 -6.16 29.07
C GLN A 79 3.85 -5.90 29.49
N ARG A 80 3.63 -4.87 30.33
CA ARG A 80 2.29 -4.45 30.78
C ARG A 80 1.38 -3.99 29.65
N PHE A 81 1.95 -3.38 28.60
CA PHE A 81 1.19 -2.96 27.43
C PHE A 81 0.77 -4.15 26.57
N ILE A 82 1.69 -5.10 26.36
CA ILE A 82 1.41 -6.37 25.65
C ILE A 82 0.28 -7.12 26.35
N GLU A 83 0.32 -7.25 27.68
CA GLU A 83 -0.75 -7.86 28.47
C GLU A 83 -2.09 -7.11 28.31
N SER A 84 -2.06 -5.78 28.28
CA SER A 84 -3.28 -4.96 28.12
C SER A 84 -3.92 -5.05 26.73
N ILE A 85 -3.11 -5.26 25.68
CA ILE A 85 -3.59 -5.28 24.28
C ILE A 85 -3.83 -6.71 23.76
N THR A 86 -3.31 -7.73 24.44
CA THR A 86 -3.56 -9.15 24.15
C THR A 86 -5.05 -9.48 23.89
N PRO A 87 -6.01 -9.07 24.73
CA PRO A 87 -7.43 -9.36 24.47
C PRO A 87 -7.96 -8.65 23.21
N ILE A 88 -7.46 -7.46 22.89
CA ILE A 88 -7.85 -6.69 21.70
C ILE A 88 -7.30 -7.37 20.44
N VAL A 89 -6.04 -7.82 20.47
CA VAL A 89 -5.43 -8.56 19.36
C VAL A 89 -6.17 -9.88 19.12
N LYS A 90 -6.55 -10.59 20.18
CA LYS A 90 -7.35 -11.82 20.05
C LYS A 90 -8.68 -11.57 19.33
N GLN A 91 -9.40 -10.52 19.72
CA GLN A 91 -10.65 -10.15 19.05
C GLN A 91 -10.44 -9.75 17.59
N ALA A 92 -9.34 -9.06 17.27
CA ALA A 92 -8.99 -8.68 15.90
C ALA A 92 -8.70 -9.92 15.03
N VAL A 93 -7.98 -10.92 15.58
CA VAL A 93 -7.71 -12.18 14.91
C VAL A 93 -8.99 -12.96 14.63
N GLU A 94 -9.89 -13.09 15.61
CA GLU A 94 -11.18 -13.78 15.43
C GLU A 94 -12.03 -13.13 14.33
N LYS A 95 -12.07 -11.79 14.28
CA LYS A 95 -12.75 -11.04 13.22
C LYS A 95 -12.11 -11.27 11.85
N ALA A 96 -10.78 -11.22 11.76
CA ALA A 96 -10.06 -11.42 10.51
C ALA A 96 -10.26 -12.83 9.93
N VAL A 97 -10.20 -13.86 10.79
CA VAL A 97 -10.47 -15.25 10.38
C VAL A 97 -11.92 -15.41 9.91
N SER A 98 -12.88 -14.81 10.62
CA SER A 98 -14.30 -14.86 10.22
C SER A 98 -14.53 -14.22 8.86
N ALA A 99 -13.94 -13.05 8.60
CA ALA A 99 -14.01 -12.38 7.30
C ALA A 99 -13.39 -13.24 6.19
N MET A 100 -12.22 -13.86 6.43
CA MET A 100 -11.55 -14.71 5.45
C MET A 100 -12.36 -15.97 5.11
N VAL A 101 -13.05 -16.57 6.08
CA VAL A 101 -13.93 -17.73 5.83
C VAL A 101 -15.15 -17.32 5.02
N VAL A 102 -15.77 -16.18 5.32
CA VAL A 102 -16.93 -15.68 4.55
C VAL A 102 -16.53 -15.39 3.10
N SER A 103 -15.39 -14.73 2.88
CA SER A 103 -14.88 -14.47 1.52
C SER A 103 -14.50 -15.76 0.79
N GLY A 104 -13.97 -16.77 1.50
CA GLY A 104 -13.60 -18.06 0.91
C GLY A 104 -14.79 -18.97 0.55
N LEU A 105 -15.93 -18.82 1.24
CA LEU A 105 -17.17 -19.57 0.94
C LEU A 105 -17.99 -18.92 -0.18
N THR A 106 -17.79 -17.63 -0.44
CA THR A 106 -18.51 -16.85 -1.47
C THR A 106 -17.78 -16.86 -2.82
N GLY A 107 -17.01 -17.91 -3.11
CA GLY A 107 -16.30 -18.06 -4.36
C GLY A 107 -17.22 -18.44 -5.53
N ASN A 108 -17.18 -17.63 -6.60
CA ASN A 108 -17.51 -17.94 -8.01
C ASN A 108 -18.84 -17.45 -8.62
N GLN A 109 -19.37 -16.28 -8.30
CA GLN A 109 -20.29 -15.62 -9.26
C GLN A 109 -20.06 -14.12 -9.38
N GLU A 110 -19.47 -13.72 -10.52
CA GLU A 110 -19.88 -12.51 -11.22
C GLU A 110 -21.37 -12.66 -11.56
N VAL A 111 -22.28 -11.93 -10.89
CA VAL A 111 -23.47 -11.35 -11.54
C VAL A 111 -23.94 -10.11 -10.78
N ASP A 112 -24.29 -9.14 -11.61
CA ASP A 112 -24.81 -7.79 -11.40
C ASP A 112 -26.29 -7.73 -10.91
N ILE A 113 -26.68 -6.58 -10.33
CA ILE A 113 -28.05 -5.99 -10.12
C ILE A 113 -28.87 -6.45 -8.87
N PRO A 114 -29.72 -5.61 -8.19
CA PRO A 114 -29.83 -4.14 -8.06
C PRO A 114 -29.79 -3.59 -6.60
N ASP A 115 -29.60 -2.27 -6.49
CA ASP A 115 -29.81 -1.42 -5.31
C ASP A 115 -31.08 -1.71 -4.50
N THR A 116 -30.93 -1.89 -3.18
CA THR A 116 -31.42 -0.93 -2.17
C THR A 116 -31.31 -1.54 -0.76
N THR A 117 -30.27 -1.15 -0.01
CA THR A 117 -30.26 -0.66 1.39
C THR A 117 -28.81 -0.74 1.90
N GLU A 118 -28.00 0.19 1.40
CA GLU A 118 -26.78 0.82 1.95
C GLU A 118 -26.06 0.13 3.14
N VAL A 119 -25.09 -0.73 2.81
CA VAL A 119 -23.85 -0.88 3.61
C VAL A 119 -22.70 -0.83 2.60
N GLU A 120 -22.05 0.33 2.53
CA GLU A 120 -20.97 0.64 1.59
C GLU A 120 -19.83 -0.38 1.66
N GLN A 121 -19.40 -0.82 0.49
CA GLN A 121 -18.16 -1.55 0.26
C GLN A 121 -17.00 -0.69 0.76
N VAL A 122 -16.38 -1.06 1.89
CA VAL A 122 -15.11 -0.46 2.28
C VAL A 122 -14.03 -1.12 1.45
N VAL A 123 -13.84 -0.61 0.23
CA VAL A 123 -12.51 -0.61 -0.40
C VAL A 123 -11.56 -0.09 0.68
N ASP A 124 -10.49 -0.81 0.99
CA ASP A 124 -9.47 -0.25 1.86
C ASP A 124 -8.77 0.87 1.09
N GLU A 125 -9.33 2.08 1.22
CA GLU A 125 -8.86 3.30 0.57
C GLU A 125 -7.41 3.61 0.96
N THR A 126 -6.87 2.98 2.01
CA THR A 126 -5.54 3.24 2.56
C THR A 126 -4.44 2.29 2.07
N ALA A 127 -4.78 1.23 1.34
CA ALA A 127 -3.78 0.26 0.87
C ALA A 127 -2.86 0.83 -0.24
N PRO A 128 -1.52 0.75 -0.11
CA PRO A 128 -0.61 1.28 -1.11
C PRO A 128 -0.75 0.54 -2.46
N ILE A 129 -0.75 1.30 -3.55
CA ILE A 129 -0.88 0.79 -4.92
C ILE A 129 0.54 0.55 -5.46
N ILE A 130 0.85 -0.71 -5.79
CA ILE A 130 2.14 -1.07 -6.39
C ILE A 130 2.01 -0.96 -7.92
N ASP A 131 2.93 -0.27 -8.57
CA ASP A 131 2.93 -0.15 -10.03
C ASP A 131 3.16 -1.54 -10.68
N PRO A 132 2.29 -1.98 -11.61
CA PRO A 132 2.39 -3.30 -12.25
C PRO A 132 3.64 -3.47 -13.14
N SER A 133 4.29 -2.37 -13.52
CA SER A 133 5.49 -2.35 -14.37
C SER A 133 6.79 -2.22 -13.58
N ASN A 134 6.75 -1.65 -12.37
CA ASN A 134 7.93 -1.54 -11.49
C ASN A 134 7.55 -1.68 -10.01
N SER A 135 7.90 -2.83 -9.43
CA SER A 135 7.62 -3.15 -8.02
C SER A 135 8.31 -2.25 -6.99
N LYS A 136 9.20 -1.34 -7.41
CA LYS A 136 9.83 -0.33 -6.53
C LYS A 136 9.01 0.94 -6.40
N ILE A 137 8.00 1.14 -7.25
CA ILE A 137 7.10 2.29 -7.21
C ILE A 137 5.87 1.86 -6.41
N VAL A 138 5.70 2.47 -5.24
CA VAL A 138 4.65 2.14 -4.28
C VAL A 138 3.93 3.42 -3.92
N THR A 139 2.80 3.66 -4.57
CA THR A 139 1.97 4.83 -4.33
C THR A 139 1.21 4.65 -3.02
N THR A 140 1.65 5.38 -2.00
CA THR A 140 1.11 5.36 -0.65
C THR A 140 -0.26 6.04 -0.56
N TYR A 141 -0.98 5.80 0.54
CA TYR A 141 -2.23 6.53 0.82
C TYR A 141 -2.02 8.04 0.95
N THR A 142 -0.91 8.46 1.55
CA THR A 142 -0.55 9.87 1.71
C THR A 142 -0.43 10.57 0.36
N GLU A 143 0.14 9.92 -0.64
CA GLU A 143 0.30 10.47 -2.00
C GLU A 143 -1.04 10.57 -2.73
N ARG A 144 -1.95 9.61 -2.52
CA ARG A 144 -3.31 9.68 -3.05
C ARG A 144 -4.12 10.80 -2.41
N LEU A 145 -4.08 10.92 -1.08
CA LEU A 145 -4.69 12.04 -0.38
C LEU A 145 -4.12 13.38 -0.84
N LEU A 146 -2.82 13.46 -1.07
CA LEU A 146 -2.19 14.67 -1.59
C LEU A 146 -2.74 15.03 -2.97
N LEU A 147 -2.91 14.05 -3.87
CA LEU A 147 -3.54 14.25 -5.17
C LEU A 147 -4.97 14.77 -5.03
N ASP A 148 -5.76 14.20 -4.12
CA ASP A 148 -7.16 14.59 -3.89
C ASP A 148 -7.26 16.02 -3.34
N TYR A 149 -6.39 16.39 -2.39
CA TYR A 149 -6.33 17.77 -1.90
C TYR A 149 -5.91 18.77 -3.00
N VAL A 150 -5.00 18.38 -3.89
CA VAL A 150 -4.58 19.24 -5.01
C VAL A 150 -5.71 19.40 -6.03
N LYS A 151 -6.44 18.33 -6.34
CA LYS A 151 -7.66 18.42 -7.15
C LYS A 151 -8.71 19.31 -6.49
N MET A 152 -8.87 19.24 -5.18
CA MET A 152 -9.80 20.12 -4.44
C MET A 152 -9.38 21.61 -4.51
N ILE A 153 -8.07 21.91 -4.52
CA ILE A 153 -7.58 23.30 -4.62
C ILE A 153 -7.77 23.87 -6.03
N LEU A 154 -7.48 23.07 -7.05
CA LEU A 154 -7.43 23.50 -8.45
C LEU A 154 -8.80 23.40 -9.14
N GLY A 155 -9.60 22.39 -8.78
CA GLY A 155 -10.90 22.09 -9.37
C GLY A 155 -10.85 20.91 -10.34
N ASP A 156 -11.97 20.18 -10.45
CA ASP A 156 -12.07 18.95 -11.24
C ASP A 156 -12.03 19.16 -12.76
N GLU A 157 -12.17 20.40 -13.24
CA GLU A 157 -12.12 20.73 -14.66
C GLU A 157 -10.69 20.67 -15.24
N ILE A 158 -9.68 20.63 -14.37
CA ILE A 158 -8.27 20.68 -14.76
C ILE A 158 -7.72 19.25 -14.83
N ASP A 159 -7.17 18.90 -15.99
CA ASP A 159 -6.56 17.59 -16.21
C ASP A 159 -5.23 17.46 -15.44
N ILE A 160 -5.32 16.87 -14.24
CA ILE A 160 -4.21 16.63 -13.33
C ILE A 160 -3.96 15.13 -13.23
N ILE A 161 -2.75 14.72 -13.61
CA ILE A 161 -2.33 13.33 -13.63
C ILE A 161 -1.19 13.13 -12.64
N ALA A 162 -1.37 12.21 -11.70
CA ALA A 162 -0.30 11.77 -10.82
C ALA A 162 0.64 10.80 -11.56
N LYS A 163 1.94 10.97 -11.34
CA LYS A 163 2.97 10.05 -11.78
C LYS A 163 3.95 9.81 -10.65
N ASP A 164 3.96 8.59 -10.16
CA ASP A 164 4.89 8.15 -9.13
C ASP A 164 6.25 7.75 -9.74
N THR A 165 7.32 7.94 -8.98
CA THR A 165 8.69 7.58 -9.35
C THR A 165 9.42 7.03 -8.13
N GLU A 166 10.54 6.34 -8.32
CA GLU A 166 11.31 5.75 -7.20
C GLU A 166 11.77 6.77 -6.14
N SER A 167 11.85 8.06 -6.49
CA SER A 167 12.40 9.10 -5.62
C SER A 167 11.39 10.17 -5.19
N TYR A 168 10.26 10.31 -5.89
CA TYR A 168 9.26 11.34 -5.63
C TYR A 168 7.95 11.08 -6.37
N PHE A 169 6.86 11.57 -5.80
CA PHE A 169 5.54 11.56 -6.41
C PHE A 169 5.28 12.88 -7.15
N SER A 170 5.04 12.84 -8.46
CA SER A 170 4.80 14.03 -9.29
C SER A 170 3.33 14.22 -9.58
N ILE A 171 2.88 15.47 -9.54
CA ILE A 171 1.57 15.86 -10.03
C ILE A 171 1.77 16.68 -11.31
N LEU A 172 1.25 16.19 -12.43
CA LEU A 172 1.47 16.72 -13.77
C LEU A 172 0.21 17.39 -14.31
N TYR A 173 0.38 18.50 -15.01
CA TYR A 173 -0.67 19.14 -15.78
C TYR A 173 -0.72 18.54 -17.19
N GLN A 174 -1.90 18.06 -17.61
CA GLN A 174 -2.15 17.38 -18.89
C GLN A 174 -1.24 16.17 -19.15
N GLY A 175 -0.74 15.52 -18.08
CA GLY A 175 0.18 14.39 -18.18
C GLY A 175 1.56 14.70 -18.79
N LYS A 176 1.88 15.97 -19.01
CA LYS A 176 3.17 16.38 -19.62
C LYS A 176 4.26 16.42 -18.56
N SER A 177 5.32 15.64 -18.73
CA SER A 177 6.42 15.54 -17.76
C SER A 177 7.19 16.84 -17.53
N ASN A 178 7.18 17.77 -18.50
CA ASN A 178 7.77 19.09 -18.35
C ASN A 178 6.83 20.09 -17.64
N ARG A 179 5.54 19.80 -17.50
CA ARG A 179 4.54 20.64 -16.83
C ARG A 179 4.10 19.95 -15.54
N TRP A 180 4.93 20.04 -14.51
CA TRP A 180 4.63 19.48 -13.20
C TRP A 180 4.21 20.60 -12.25
N VAL A 181 3.09 20.42 -11.56
CA VAL A 181 2.53 21.37 -10.60
C VAL A 181 3.24 21.24 -9.26
N LEU A 182 3.47 20.02 -8.79
CA LEU A 182 4.27 19.79 -7.61
C LEU A 182 4.96 18.44 -7.65
N ARG A 183 6.02 18.33 -6.85
CA ARG A 183 6.69 17.07 -6.54
C ARG A 183 6.71 16.88 -5.03
N TYR A 184 6.20 15.75 -4.59
CA TYR A 184 6.20 15.34 -3.20
C TYR A 184 7.32 14.33 -2.95
N TYR A 185 8.05 14.55 -1.87
CA TYR A 185 9.15 13.71 -1.42
C TYR A 185 8.76 13.13 -0.07
N ASP A 186 8.51 11.82 -0.03
CA ASP A 186 8.32 11.08 1.21
C ASP A 186 9.67 10.79 1.87
N ASN A 187 10.28 11.83 2.43
CA ASN A 187 11.57 11.70 3.09
C ASN A 187 11.37 11.22 4.54
N LYS A 188 12.04 10.12 4.94
CA LYS A 188 11.82 9.40 6.22
C LYS A 188 11.90 10.26 7.50
N GLN A 189 12.47 11.47 7.43
CA GLN A 189 12.53 12.40 8.57
C GLN A 189 11.50 13.53 8.49
N ARG A 190 11.31 14.15 7.32
CA ARG A 190 10.38 15.26 7.10
C ARG A 190 9.87 15.22 5.65
N PRO A 191 8.59 14.89 5.41
CA PRO A 191 8.01 14.94 4.07
C PRO A 191 8.02 16.39 3.55
N SER A 192 8.31 16.57 2.26
CA SER A 192 8.43 17.90 1.66
C SER A 192 7.87 17.95 0.26
N ILE A 193 7.47 19.15 -0.17
CA ILE A 193 7.05 19.43 -1.54
C ILE A 193 7.97 20.45 -2.21
N ILE A 194 8.09 20.32 -3.52
CA ILE A 194 8.74 21.29 -4.39
C ILE A 194 7.71 21.74 -5.41
N ILE A 195 7.71 23.04 -5.71
CA ILE A 195 6.90 23.68 -6.76
C ILE A 195 7.83 24.24 -7.85
N PRO A 196 7.35 24.37 -9.10
CA PRO A 196 8.15 24.82 -10.25
C PRO A 196 8.45 26.33 -10.24
N ILE A 197 7.81 27.10 -9.36
CA ILE A 197 8.04 28.53 -9.18
C ILE A 197 9.15 28.81 -8.17
N GLU A 198 9.88 29.90 -8.36
CA GLU A 198 10.85 30.38 -7.36
C GLU A 198 10.12 30.97 -6.15
N LEU A 199 10.51 30.54 -4.95
CA LEU A 199 9.95 31.06 -3.71
C LEU A 199 10.53 32.44 -3.41
N THR A 200 9.76 33.48 -3.70
CA THR A 200 10.08 34.86 -3.31
C THR A 200 9.95 35.05 -1.79
N GLU A 201 10.50 36.14 -1.25
CA GLU A 201 10.35 36.49 0.16
C GLU A 201 8.88 36.69 0.58
N GLU A 202 8.00 37.00 -0.37
CA GLU A 202 6.55 37.09 -0.13
C GLU A 202 5.92 35.72 0.08
N HIS A 203 6.25 34.76 -0.80
CA HIS A 203 5.83 33.36 -0.67
C HIS A 203 6.33 32.76 0.65
N GLN A 204 7.58 33.03 1.04
CA GLN A 204 8.12 32.54 2.32
C GLN A 204 7.37 33.09 3.53
N ARG A 205 6.99 34.38 3.50
CA ARG A 205 6.17 34.99 4.56
C ARG A 205 4.76 34.38 4.60
N GLU A 206 4.16 34.08 3.46
CA GLU A 206 2.86 33.41 3.38
C GLU A 206 2.93 32.00 3.97
N ILE A 207 3.93 31.21 3.58
CA ILE A 207 4.14 29.85 4.08
C ILE A 207 4.36 29.84 5.61
N GLN A 208 5.15 30.78 6.11
CA GLN A 208 5.37 30.91 7.56
C GLN A 208 4.09 31.32 8.30
N ARG A 209 3.27 32.21 7.72
CA ARG A 209 1.94 32.57 8.27
C ARG A 209 0.97 31.39 8.28
N ALA A 210 1.07 30.50 7.29
CA ALA A 210 0.33 29.24 7.24
C ALA A 210 0.82 28.19 8.25
N GLY A 211 1.90 28.48 8.97
CA GLY A 211 2.49 27.59 9.99
C GLY A 211 3.36 26.49 9.40
N LEU A 212 3.92 26.70 8.20
CA LEU A 212 4.80 25.76 7.51
C LEU A 212 6.23 26.29 7.45
N GLU A 213 7.18 25.37 7.31
CA GLU A 213 8.61 25.66 7.25
C GLU A 213 9.11 25.55 5.81
N VAL A 214 10.02 26.44 5.41
CA VAL A 214 10.71 26.39 4.11
C VAL A 214 12.17 26.06 4.35
N ALA A 215 12.65 24.98 3.72
CA ALA A 215 14.05 24.59 3.70
C ALA A 215 14.60 24.79 2.27
N SER A 216 15.35 25.89 2.08
CA SER A 216 15.90 26.31 0.79
C SER A 216 14.82 26.57 -0.27
N ASN A 217 14.40 25.53 -1.00
CA ASN A 217 13.35 25.58 -2.03
C ASN A 217 12.33 24.44 -1.86
N GLN A 218 12.29 23.81 -0.69
CA GLN A 218 11.33 22.78 -0.34
C GLN A 218 10.44 23.30 0.77
N ILE A 219 9.14 23.07 0.65
CA ILE A 219 8.16 23.37 1.69
C ILE A 219 7.97 22.09 2.49
N ILE A 220 8.21 22.12 3.79
CA ILE A 220 8.03 20.96 4.65
C ILE A 220 6.54 20.77 4.91
N LEU A 221 6.06 19.55 4.67
CA LEU A 221 4.67 19.19 4.71
C LEU A 221 4.46 17.99 5.64
N ASP A 222 4.42 18.25 6.95
CA ASP A 222 4.33 17.17 7.97
C ASP A 222 3.06 16.30 7.82
N TYR A 223 1.98 16.86 7.27
CA TYR A 223 0.72 16.15 6.95
C TYR A 223 0.19 16.59 5.58
N PRO A 224 -0.39 15.69 4.76
CA PRO A 224 -0.85 16.02 3.39
C PRO A 224 -1.89 17.14 3.37
N GLU A 225 -2.76 17.23 4.39
CA GLU A 225 -3.79 18.27 4.54
C GLU A 225 -3.22 19.70 4.63
N ASN A 226 -1.96 19.85 5.04
CA ASN A 226 -1.33 21.16 5.17
C ASN A 226 -1.20 21.88 3.82
N ILE A 227 -1.29 21.15 2.70
CA ILE A 227 -1.26 21.73 1.36
C ILE A 227 -2.43 22.70 1.13
N LEU A 228 -3.56 22.49 1.81
CA LEU A 228 -4.73 23.36 1.73
C LEU A 228 -4.43 24.78 2.24
N ARG A 229 -3.47 24.91 3.17
CA ARG A 229 -3.07 26.21 3.76
C ARG A 229 -2.25 27.06 2.79
N ILE A 230 -1.68 26.45 1.76
CA ILE A 230 -0.84 27.09 0.73
C ILE A 230 -1.50 26.99 -0.65
N SER A 231 -2.84 26.98 -0.69
CA SER A 231 -3.63 26.88 -1.92
C SER A 231 -3.30 27.98 -2.95
N GLY A 232 -2.92 29.18 -2.50
CA GLY A 232 -2.43 30.26 -3.37
C GLY A 232 -1.23 29.81 -4.21
N LEU A 233 -0.19 29.29 -3.57
CA LEU A 233 1.04 28.82 -4.25
C LEU A 233 0.78 27.66 -5.23
N ILE A 234 -0.18 26.78 -4.92
CA ILE A 234 -0.55 25.69 -5.82
C ILE A 234 -1.25 26.24 -7.08
N ARG A 235 -2.07 27.29 -6.95
CA ARG A 235 -2.69 27.98 -8.09
C ARG A 235 -1.65 28.73 -8.92
N ASP A 236 -0.71 29.42 -8.29
CA ASP A 236 0.38 30.11 -8.98
C ASP A 236 1.24 29.11 -9.76
N SER A 237 1.47 27.93 -9.19
CA SER A 237 2.15 26.84 -9.88
C SER A 237 1.38 26.34 -11.11
N LEU A 238 0.05 26.27 -11.05
CA LEU A 238 -0.77 25.89 -12.20
C LEU A 238 -0.72 26.98 -13.29
N GLU A 239 -0.79 28.25 -12.91
CA GLU A 239 -0.67 29.38 -13.83
C GLU A 239 0.68 29.33 -14.56
N TYR A 240 1.76 29.06 -13.82
CA TYR A 240 3.09 28.83 -14.39
C TYR A 240 3.11 27.68 -15.42
N CYS A 241 2.41 26.56 -15.13
CA CYS A 241 2.31 25.41 -16.04
C CYS A 241 1.44 25.67 -17.27
N THR A 242 0.48 26.58 -17.17
CA THR A 242 -0.44 26.94 -18.24
C THR A 242 0.22 27.90 -19.24
N ASN A 243 1.13 28.75 -18.78
CA ASN A 243 1.83 29.71 -19.63
C ASN A 243 2.89 29.02 -20.52
N ASP A 244 2.57 28.87 -21.80
CA ASP A 244 3.43 28.23 -22.79
C ASP A 244 4.79 28.93 -22.99
N GLU A 245 4.90 30.23 -22.72
CA GLU A 245 6.15 30.99 -22.82
C GLU A 245 7.23 30.45 -21.88
N ASN A 246 6.83 29.94 -20.70
CA ASN A 246 7.75 29.36 -19.72
C ASN A 246 8.44 28.08 -20.22
N PHE A 247 7.89 27.44 -21.26
CA PHE A 247 8.37 26.18 -21.82
C PHE A 247 8.92 26.33 -23.25
N ARG A 248 8.90 27.54 -23.82
CA ARG A 248 9.54 27.81 -25.11
C ARG A 248 11.04 27.67 -24.93
N LYS A 249 11.65 26.70 -25.62
CA LYS A 249 13.11 26.64 -25.75
C LYS A 249 13.56 27.99 -26.34
N LYS A 250 14.37 28.75 -25.61
CA LYS A 250 15.16 29.83 -26.21
C LYS A 250 15.91 29.19 -27.37
N GLN A 251 15.52 29.52 -28.61
CA GLN A 251 16.34 29.21 -29.77
C GLN A 251 17.65 29.97 -29.54
N SER A 252 18.68 29.24 -29.14
CA SER A 252 20.05 29.73 -29.17
C SER A 252 20.36 30.09 -30.63
N SER A 253 20.37 31.39 -30.92
CA SER A 253 21.04 31.95 -32.10
C SER A 253 22.54 31.93 -31.90
#